data_AF-A0A7V9KS03-F1
#
_entry.id   AF-A0A7V9KS03-F1
#
_cell.length_a   1.000
_cell.length_b   1.000
_cell.length_c   1.000
_cell.angle_alpha   90.00
_cell.angle_beta   90.00
_cell.angle_gamma   90.00
#
_symmetry.space_group_name_H-M   'P 1'
#
loop_
_entity.id
_entity.type
_entity.pdbx_description
1 polymer ?
#
loop_
_entity_poly.entity_id
_entity_poly.type
_entity_poly.pdbx_seq_one_letter_code
_entity_poly.pdbx_strand_id
1 'polypeptide(L)'
;VPRRLQEMRLALTTAGSELTHELGRSPTVAELSTRLGVGQDGVLEGLESLNAYSTVSLDAGDARAEDGVPLMETLGADDPSLDSVENRQALKPLLADLDPRDRTILLLRFFHGMTQSQIATEIGMSQMHVSRLLSRTLAALRQELLSD
;
A
#
# COMPACT_ATOMS: atom_id res chain seq x y z
N VAL A 1 -17.99 -19.21 -2.59
CA VAL A 1 -17.15 -20.30 -3.12
C VAL A 1 -18.03 -21.25 -3.93
N PRO A 2 -17.68 -21.57 -5.19
CA PRO A 2 -18.40 -22.55 -6.00
C PRO A 2 -18.54 -23.91 -5.27
N ARG A 3 -19.72 -24.54 -5.34
CA ARG A 3 -20.05 -25.77 -4.59
C ARG A 3 -19.06 -26.92 -4.84
N ARG A 4 -18.63 -27.09 -6.09
CA ARG A 4 -17.64 -28.08 -6.51
C ARG A 4 -16.30 -27.95 -5.76
N LEU A 5 -15.88 -26.71 -5.46
CA LEU A 5 -14.64 -26.46 -4.72
C LEU A 5 -14.80 -26.74 -3.21
N GLN A 6 -15.98 -26.49 -2.64
CA GLN A 6 -16.26 -26.85 -1.25
C GLN A 6 -16.29 -28.37 -1.02
N GLU A 7 -16.87 -29.11 -1.97
CA GLU A 7 -16.90 -30.57 -1.95
C GLU A 7 -15.50 -31.18 -2.12
N MET A 8 -14.69 -30.63 -3.04
CA MET A 8 -13.29 -31.03 -3.24
C MET A 8 -12.45 -30.77 -1.98
N ARG A 9 -12.68 -29.63 -1.31
CA ARG A 9 -11.99 -29.26 -0.08
C ARG A 9 -12.23 -30.27 1.03
N LEU A 10 -13.49 -30.63 1.26
CA LEU A 10 -13.86 -31.59 2.28
C LEU A 10 -13.23 -32.96 2.00
N ALA A 11 -13.27 -33.40 0.74
CA ALA A 11 -12.65 -34.66 0.32
C ALA A 11 -11.13 -34.68 0.55
N LEU A 12 -10.42 -33.58 0.22
CA LEU A 12 -8.97 -33.45 0.46
C LEU A 12 -8.62 -33.46 1.94
N THR A 13 -9.37 -32.76 2.79
CA THR A 13 -9.13 -32.74 4.24
C THR A 13 -9.37 -34.13 4.86
N THR A 14 -10.46 -34.81 4.48
CA THR A 14 -10.77 -36.15 4.98
C THR A 14 -9.71 -37.17 4.52
N ALA A 15 -9.41 -37.22 3.22
CA ALA A 15 -8.40 -38.14 2.69
C ALA A 15 -7.00 -37.87 3.25
N GLY A 16 -6.64 -36.60 3.46
CA GLY A 16 -5.38 -36.21 4.08
C GLY A 16 -5.26 -36.71 5.53
N SER A 17 -6.32 -36.56 6.33
CA SER A 17 -6.34 -37.04 7.71
C SER A 17 -6.28 -38.57 7.81
N GLU A 18 -7.03 -39.28 6.97
CA GLU A 18 -7.05 -40.75 6.93
C GLU A 18 -5.67 -41.30 6.56
N LEU A 19 -5.06 -40.79 5.47
CA LEU A 19 -3.74 -41.23 5.05
C LEU A 19 -2.65 -40.87 6.07
N THR A 20 -2.77 -39.73 6.76
CA THR A 20 -1.83 -39.37 7.82
C THR A 20 -1.92 -40.37 8.98
N HIS A 21 -3.12 -40.83 9.31
CA HIS A 21 -3.34 -41.84 10.34
C HIS A 21 -2.79 -43.21 9.92
N GLU A 22 -2.98 -43.61 8.66
CA GLU A 22 -2.49 -44.88 8.12
C GLU A 22 -0.97 -44.92 7.92
N LEU A 23 -0.37 -43.83 7.42
CA LEU A 23 1.05 -43.76 7.05
C LEU A 23 1.94 -43.30 8.21
N GLY A 24 1.36 -42.72 9.27
CA GLY A 24 2.11 -42.09 10.36
C GLY A 24 2.91 -40.86 9.93
N ARG A 25 2.68 -40.34 8.73
CA ARG A 25 3.31 -39.15 8.13
C ARG A 25 2.35 -38.46 7.18
N SER A 26 2.63 -37.21 6.82
CA SER A 26 1.84 -36.48 5.83
C SER A 26 1.86 -37.20 4.46
N PRO A 27 0.71 -37.32 3.77
CA PRO A 27 0.63 -37.93 2.45
C PRO A 27 1.17 -37.01 1.35
N THR A 28 1.64 -37.61 0.28
CA THR A 28 2.09 -36.93 -0.95
C THR A 28 0.92 -36.63 -1.89
N VAL A 29 1.14 -35.73 -2.85
CA VAL A 29 0.15 -35.39 -3.89
C VAL A 29 -0.25 -36.62 -4.72
N ALA A 30 0.69 -37.52 -4.99
CA ALA A 30 0.42 -38.77 -5.71
C ALA A 30 -0.46 -39.74 -4.91
N GLU A 31 -0.22 -39.85 -3.59
CA GLU A 31 -1.03 -40.69 -2.69
C GLU A 31 -2.46 -40.13 -2.56
N LEU A 32 -2.61 -38.80 -2.44
CA LEU A 32 -3.92 -38.14 -2.42
C LEU A 32 -4.67 -38.29 -3.74
N SER A 33 -3.97 -38.12 -4.87
CA SER A 33 -4.51 -38.31 -6.21
C SER A 33 -5.06 -39.73 -6.39
N THR A 34 -4.29 -40.73 -5.94
CA THR A 34 -4.70 -42.13 -5.99
C THR A 34 -5.92 -42.40 -5.09
N ARG A 35 -5.93 -41.86 -3.88
CA ARG A 35 -7.01 -42.05 -2.90
C ARG A 35 -8.33 -41.41 -3.36
N LEU A 36 -8.26 -40.26 -3.99
CA LEU A 36 -9.42 -39.46 -4.39
C LEU A 36 -9.87 -39.72 -5.84
N GLY A 37 -9.10 -40.48 -6.62
CA GLY A 37 -9.40 -40.78 -8.02
C GLY A 37 -9.38 -39.55 -8.93
N VAL A 38 -8.66 -38.50 -8.53
CA VAL A 38 -8.50 -37.25 -9.28
C VAL A 38 -7.04 -37.12 -9.73
N GLY A 39 -6.81 -36.48 -10.88
CA GLY A 39 -5.44 -36.22 -11.36
C GLY A 39 -4.66 -35.34 -10.37
N GLN A 40 -3.33 -35.45 -10.39
CA GLN A 40 -2.46 -34.66 -9.51
C GLN A 40 -2.67 -33.15 -9.69
N ASP A 41 -2.93 -32.69 -10.91
CA ASP A 41 -3.27 -31.29 -11.20
C ASP A 41 -4.54 -30.84 -10.48
N GLY A 42 -5.56 -31.71 -10.41
CA GLY A 42 -6.80 -31.44 -9.68
C GLY A 42 -6.62 -31.45 -8.16
N VAL A 43 -5.66 -32.24 -7.65
CA VAL A 43 -5.25 -32.19 -6.24
C VAL A 43 -4.53 -30.87 -5.95
N LEU A 44 -3.64 -30.44 -6.83
CA LEU A 44 -2.88 -29.20 -6.68
C LEU A 44 -3.79 -27.98 -6.73
N GLU A 45 -4.72 -27.93 -7.69
CA GLU A 45 -5.76 -26.88 -7.79
C GLU A 45 -6.63 -26.85 -6.52
N GLY A 46 -6.99 -28.02 -5.97
CA GLY A 46 -7.73 -28.11 -4.72
C GLY A 46 -6.95 -27.61 -3.50
N LEU A 47 -5.63 -27.89 -3.44
CA LEU A 47 -4.72 -27.41 -2.40
C LEU A 47 -4.43 -25.90 -2.51
N GLU A 48 -4.32 -25.37 -3.73
CA GLU A 48 -4.20 -23.93 -3.97
C GLU A 48 -5.49 -23.20 -3.62
N SER A 49 -6.65 -23.76 -3.99
CA SER A 49 -7.95 -23.23 -3.56
C SER A 49 -8.14 -23.31 -2.04
N LEU A 50 -7.54 -24.28 -1.37
CA LEU A 50 -7.49 -24.38 0.09
C LEU A 50 -6.71 -23.20 0.69
N ASN A 51 -5.55 -22.86 0.13
CA ASN A 51 -4.73 -21.73 0.59
C ASN A 51 -5.30 -20.35 0.21
N ALA A 52 -5.95 -20.23 -0.95
CA ALA A 52 -6.55 -18.96 -1.39
C ALA A 52 -7.80 -18.55 -0.58
N TYR A 53 -8.47 -19.52 0.05
CA TYR A 53 -9.65 -19.28 0.91
C TYR A 53 -9.44 -19.66 2.38
N SER A 54 -8.24 -20.13 2.75
CA SER A 54 -7.76 -20.19 4.11
C SER A 54 -7.14 -18.84 4.41
N THR A 55 -7.83 -17.99 5.16
CA THR A 55 -7.18 -16.84 5.78
C THR A 55 -6.04 -17.37 6.64
N VAL A 56 -4.79 -17.11 6.24
CA VAL A 56 -3.65 -17.30 7.15
C VAL A 56 -3.86 -16.30 8.28
N SER A 57 -3.86 -16.77 9.53
CA SER A 57 -4.01 -15.87 10.67
C SER A 57 -2.86 -14.87 10.66
N LEU A 58 -3.15 -13.59 10.79
CA LEU A 58 -2.14 -12.55 10.97
C LEU A 58 -1.32 -12.75 12.26
N ASP A 59 -1.89 -13.50 13.21
CA ASP A 59 -1.26 -13.93 14.47
C ASP A 59 -0.46 -15.24 14.33
N ALA A 60 -0.52 -15.92 13.18
CA ALA A 60 0.31 -17.11 12.96
C ALA A 60 1.75 -16.67 12.69
N GLY A 61 2.60 -16.75 13.71
CA GLY A 61 4.06 -16.69 13.53
C GLY A 61 4.54 -17.91 12.73
N ASP A 62 5.77 -17.84 12.21
CA ASP A 62 6.41 -19.00 11.55
C ASP A 62 6.49 -20.17 12.54
N ALA A 63 5.75 -21.24 12.27
CA ALA A 63 5.68 -22.43 13.13
C ALA A 63 7.03 -23.16 13.29
N ARG A 64 8.08 -22.74 12.56
CA ARG A 64 9.47 -23.23 12.68
C ARG A 64 10.38 -22.38 13.56
N ALA A 65 9.93 -21.21 14.02
CA ALA A 65 10.69 -20.36 14.92
C ALA A 65 10.11 -20.44 16.33
N GLU A 66 10.93 -20.80 17.33
CA GLU A 66 10.49 -20.87 18.75
C GLU A 66 9.98 -19.51 19.27
N ASP A 67 10.39 -18.41 18.63
CA ASP A 67 9.92 -17.04 18.85
C ASP A 67 9.47 -16.40 17.50
N GLY A 68 8.61 -17.08 16.74
CA GLY A 68 8.12 -16.59 15.45
C GLY A 68 7.33 -15.29 15.58
N VAL A 69 7.86 -14.19 15.05
CA VAL A 69 7.17 -12.89 14.97
C VAL A 69 5.87 -13.05 14.17
N PRO A 70 4.72 -12.55 14.67
CA PRO A 70 3.46 -12.60 13.95
C PRO A 70 3.59 -12.01 12.55
N LEU A 71 2.95 -12.62 11.56
CA LEU A 71 2.96 -12.08 10.19
C LEU A 71 2.52 -10.61 10.14
N MET A 72 1.59 -10.21 11.02
CA MET A 72 1.15 -8.82 11.15
C MET A 72 2.28 -7.84 11.46
N GLU A 73 3.25 -8.25 12.27
CA GLU A 73 4.38 -7.41 12.69
C GLU A 73 5.48 -7.35 11.62
N THR A 74 5.47 -8.29 10.67
CA THR A 74 6.38 -8.27 9.50
C THR A 74 5.82 -7.52 8.30
N LEU A 75 4.51 -7.25 8.29
CA LEU A 75 3.85 -6.50 7.23
C LEU A 75 4.07 -5.00 7.42
N GLY A 76 5.10 -4.47 6.73
CA GLY A 76 5.28 -3.03 6.58
C GLY A 76 4.17 -2.40 5.73
N ALA A 77 3.87 -1.13 6.00
CA ALA A 77 3.03 -0.30 5.13
C ALA A 77 3.90 0.79 4.48
N ASP A 78 3.51 1.23 3.30
CA ASP A 78 4.10 2.42 2.70
C ASP A 78 3.88 3.62 3.62
N ASP A 79 4.95 4.35 3.93
CA ASP A 79 4.85 5.60 4.66
C ASP A 79 4.55 6.74 3.67
N PRO A 80 3.31 7.26 3.62
CA PRO A 80 2.94 8.33 2.69
C PRO A 80 3.72 9.63 2.96
N SER A 81 4.36 9.74 4.12
CA SER A 81 5.24 10.86 4.45
C SER A 81 6.49 10.83 3.58
N LEU A 82 7.05 9.65 3.29
CA LEU A 82 8.29 9.48 2.52
C LEU A 82 8.16 10.03 1.10
N ASP A 83 7.02 9.83 0.44
CA ASP A 83 6.74 10.38 -0.91
C ASP A 83 6.81 11.92 -0.96
N SER A 84 6.54 12.58 0.17
CA SER A 84 6.54 14.05 0.27
C SER A 84 7.87 14.63 0.76
N VAL A 85 8.77 13.80 1.29
CA VAL A 85 10.04 14.26 1.89
C VAL A 85 10.96 14.83 0.83
N GLU A 86 11.13 14.15 -0.30
CA GLU A 86 11.98 14.60 -1.40
C GLU A 86 11.51 15.97 -1.93
N ASN A 87 10.22 16.08 -2.26
CA ASN A 87 9.58 17.32 -2.69
C ASN A 87 9.75 18.45 -1.66
N ARG A 88 9.61 18.17 -0.36
CA ARG A 88 9.83 19.18 0.70
C ARG A 88 11.28 19.65 0.78
N GLN A 89 12.25 18.75 0.61
CA GLN A 89 13.66 19.13 0.68
C GLN A 89 14.07 19.93 -0.56
N ALA A 90 13.64 19.51 -1.74
CA ALA A 90 13.89 20.22 -2.99
C ALA A 90 13.22 21.62 -3.01
N LEU A 91 12.01 21.77 -2.46
CA LEU A 91 11.29 23.04 -2.46
C LEU A 91 11.86 24.09 -1.49
N LYS A 92 12.53 23.68 -0.40
CA LYS A 92 13.09 24.60 0.62
C LYS A 92 14.03 25.67 0.06
N PRO A 93 15.09 25.33 -0.71
CA PRO A 93 15.97 26.34 -1.30
C PRO A 93 15.22 27.26 -2.27
N LEU A 94 14.34 26.71 -3.10
CA LEU A 94 13.56 27.50 -4.07
C LEU A 94 12.68 28.56 -3.38
N LEU A 95 12.06 28.20 -2.25
CA LEU A 95 11.28 29.15 -1.43
C LEU A 95 12.16 30.19 -0.73
N ALA A 96 13.42 29.89 -0.45
CA ALA A 96 14.36 30.82 0.15
C ALA A 96 14.86 31.87 -0.85
N ASP A 97 14.97 31.51 -2.12
CA ASP A 97 15.40 32.37 -3.22
C ASP A 97 14.29 33.28 -3.76
N LEU A 98 13.04 33.05 -3.37
CA LEU A 98 11.93 33.93 -3.72
C LEU A 98 12.11 35.35 -3.17
N ASP A 99 11.70 36.32 -4.00
CA ASP A 99 11.57 37.69 -3.56
C ASP A 99 10.69 37.79 -2.29
N PRO A 100 11.03 38.67 -1.32
CA PRO A 100 10.31 38.75 -0.05
C PRO A 100 8.80 38.95 -0.18
N ARG A 101 8.38 39.66 -1.24
CA ARG A 101 6.96 39.90 -1.54
C ARG A 101 6.24 38.61 -1.94
N ASP A 102 6.82 37.84 -2.86
CA ASP A 102 6.21 36.59 -3.35
C ASP A 102 6.14 35.55 -2.23
N ARG A 103 7.19 35.46 -1.41
CA ARG A 103 7.21 34.63 -0.19
C ARG A 103 6.11 35.02 0.79
N THR A 104 5.90 36.32 1.01
CA THR A 104 4.81 36.83 1.87
C THR A 104 3.44 36.45 1.32
N ILE A 105 3.23 36.61 0.01
CA ILE A 105 1.97 36.24 -0.64
C ILE A 105 1.67 34.73 -0.49
N LEU A 106 2.68 33.87 -0.66
CA LEU A 106 2.55 32.43 -0.43
C LEU A 106 2.22 32.09 1.02
N LEU A 107 2.88 32.75 1.98
CA LEU A 107 2.62 32.56 3.41
C LEU A 107 1.18 32.91 3.76
N LEU A 108 0.71 34.09 3.33
CA LEU A 108 -0.67 34.50 3.56
C LEU A 108 -1.68 33.55 2.89
N ARG A 109 -1.36 33.05 1.69
CA ARG A 109 -2.25 32.15 0.94
C ARG A 109 -2.36 30.76 1.54
N PHE A 110 -1.23 30.13 1.86
CA PHE A 110 -1.18 28.70 2.18
C PHE A 110 -1.05 28.41 3.67
N PHE A 111 -0.46 29.31 4.47
CA PHE A 111 -0.36 29.14 5.92
C PHE A 111 -1.44 29.88 6.68
N HIS A 112 -1.78 31.11 6.25
CA HIS A 112 -2.87 31.87 6.87
C HIS A 112 -4.24 31.65 6.20
N GLY A 113 -4.30 30.88 5.11
CA GLY A 113 -5.55 30.52 4.45
C GLY A 113 -6.31 31.69 3.81
N MET A 114 -5.67 32.84 3.63
CA MET A 114 -6.33 34.05 3.13
C MET A 114 -6.72 33.89 1.65
N THR A 115 -7.84 34.50 1.28
CA THR A 115 -8.26 34.65 -0.12
C THR A 115 -7.40 35.69 -0.83
N GLN A 116 -7.33 35.63 -2.16
CA GLN A 116 -6.56 36.61 -2.95
C GLN A 116 -7.03 38.05 -2.72
N SER A 117 -8.33 38.26 -2.49
CA SER A 117 -8.89 39.58 -2.15
C SER A 117 -8.44 40.06 -0.77
N GLN A 118 -8.41 39.17 0.24
CA GLN A 118 -7.91 39.53 1.57
C GLN A 118 -6.40 39.84 1.53
N ILE A 119 -5.62 39.04 0.81
CA ILE A 119 -4.19 39.29 0.61
C ILE A 119 -3.98 40.64 -0.09
N ALA A 120 -4.75 40.93 -1.13
CA ALA A 120 -4.70 42.18 -1.85
C ALA A 120 -4.95 43.40 -0.95
N THR A 121 -5.95 43.32 -0.06
CA THR A 121 -6.19 44.35 0.95
C THR A 121 -5.01 44.49 1.91
N GLU A 122 -4.47 43.38 2.42
CA GLU A 122 -3.36 43.36 3.38
C GLU A 122 -2.09 44.03 2.83
N ILE A 123 -1.75 43.77 1.56
CA ILE A 123 -0.50 44.24 0.95
C ILE A 123 -0.67 45.46 0.04
N GLY A 124 -1.87 46.06 -0.01
CA GLY A 124 -2.15 47.28 -0.77
C GLY A 124 -2.10 47.10 -2.29
N MET A 125 -2.56 45.95 -2.80
CA MET A 125 -2.55 45.60 -4.23
C MET A 125 -3.96 45.25 -4.73
N SER A 126 -4.14 45.11 -6.04
CA SER A 126 -5.39 44.57 -6.58
C SER A 126 -5.42 43.04 -6.51
N GLN A 127 -6.59 42.44 -6.29
CA GLN A 127 -6.76 40.98 -6.28
C GLN A 127 -6.23 40.33 -7.56
N MET A 128 -6.45 40.97 -8.70
CA MET A 128 -6.00 40.46 -9.99
C MET A 128 -4.46 40.48 -10.09
N HIS A 129 -3.79 41.49 -9.53
CA HIS A 129 -2.32 41.50 -9.43
C HIS A 129 -1.82 40.37 -8.53
N VAL A 130 -2.42 40.18 -7.34
CA VAL A 130 -2.09 39.05 -6.44
C VAL A 130 -2.28 37.70 -7.14
N SER A 131 -3.36 37.56 -7.90
CA SER A 131 -3.64 36.36 -8.70
C SER A 131 -2.52 36.06 -9.69
N ARG A 132 -2.10 37.06 -10.48
CA ARG A 132 -0.99 36.94 -11.44
C ARG A 132 0.33 36.59 -10.77
N LEU A 133 0.64 37.22 -9.62
CA LEU A 133 1.85 36.91 -8.85
C LEU A 133 1.84 35.45 -8.41
N LEU A 134 0.77 35.01 -7.72
CA LEU A 134 0.63 33.61 -7.29
C LEU A 134 0.79 32.62 -8.45
N SER A 135 0.09 32.85 -9.57
CA SER A 135 0.20 31.96 -10.73
C SER A 135 1.61 31.90 -11.29
N ARG A 136 2.30 33.04 -11.40
CA ARG A 136 3.67 33.10 -11.91
C ARG A 136 4.66 32.43 -10.96
N THR A 137 4.60 32.74 -9.66
CA THR A 137 5.49 32.16 -8.65
C THR A 137 5.30 30.65 -8.56
N LEU A 138 4.05 30.15 -8.56
CA LEU A 138 3.79 28.71 -8.53
C LEU A 138 4.26 28.00 -9.82
N ALA A 139 4.13 28.65 -10.98
CA ALA A 139 4.63 28.10 -12.24
C ALA A 139 6.16 28.01 -12.25
N ALA A 140 6.86 29.04 -11.75
CA ALA A 140 8.32 29.04 -11.63
C ALA A 140 8.82 27.95 -10.68
N LEU A 141 8.26 27.88 -9.46
CA LEU A 141 8.59 26.84 -8.48
C LEU A 141 8.37 25.43 -9.05
N ARG A 142 7.27 25.22 -9.79
CA ARG A 142 6.99 23.93 -10.43
C ARG A 142 7.98 23.60 -11.55
N GLN A 143 8.39 24.58 -12.35
CA GLN A 143 9.38 24.37 -13.40
C GLN A 143 10.72 23.98 -12.80
N GLU A 144 11.20 24.71 -11.78
CA GLU A 144 12.47 24.42 -11.12
C GLU A 144 12.46 23.05 -10.43
N LEU A 145 11.36 22.69 -9.75
CA LEU A 145 11.22 21.38 -9.11
C LEU A 145 11.21 20.21 -10.10
N LEU A 146 10.82 20.44 -11.36
CA LEU A 146 10.77 19.42 -12.42
C LEU A 146 11.98 19.49 -13.37
N SER A 147 12.92 20.39 -13.12
CA SER A 147 14.13 20.56 -13.94
C SER A 147 15.32 19.74 -13.43
N ASP A 148 15.14 18.97 -12.36
CA ASP A 148 16.03 17.90 -11.91
C ASP A 148 15.84 16.60 -12.72
#